data_AF-A0A562GI38-F1
#
_entry.id   AF-A0A562GI38-F1
#
_cell.length_a   1.000
_cell.length_b   1.000
_cell.length_c   1.000
_cell.angle_alpha   90.00
_cell.angle_beta   90.00
_cell.angle_gamma   90.00
#
_symmetry.space_group_name_H-M   'P 1'
#
loop_
_entity.id
_entity.type
_entity.pdbx_description
1 polymer ?
#
loop_
_entity_poly.entity_id
_entity_poly.type
_entity_poly.pdbx_seq_one_letter_code
_entity_poly.pdbx_strand_id
1 'polypeptide(L)' 'MGATNAKGGFVPPLAEKLVWECPACKGFNSIKLTKCKKCGAEKPPK' A
#
# COMPACT_ATOMS: atom_id res chain seq x y z
N MET A 1 -18.99 17.58 4.56
CA MET A 1 -18.65 16.16 4.37
C MET A 1 -17.24 16.07 3.80
N GLY A 2 -16.30 15.51 4.54
CA GLY A 2 -14.89 15.38 4.13
C GLY A 2 -14.06 15.07 5.37
N ALA A 3 -13.73 13.79 5.59
CA ALA A 3 -12.98 13.37 6.75
C ALA A 3 -11.52 13.80 6.59
N THR A 4 -11.13 14.91 7.23
CA THR A 4 -9.73 15.32 7.33
C THR A 4 -9.14 14.67 8.58
N ASN A 5 -8.14 13.82 8.41
CA ASN A 5 -7.28 13.42 9.53
C ASN A 5 -6.28 14.55 9.77
N ALA A 6 -6.06 14.91 11.04
CA ALA A 6 -5.38 16.13 11.51
C ALA A 6 -3.89 16.32 11.13
N LYS A 7 -3.37 15.61 10.12
CA LYS A 7 -1.98 15.70 9.64
C LYS A 7 -1.86 15.86 8.13
N GLY A 8 -2.81 16.52 7.48
CA GLY A 8 -2.70 16.96 6.08
C GLY A 8 -2.43 15.88 5.03
N GLY A 9 -2.48 14.60 5.40
CA GLY A 9 -2.30 13.47 4.51
C GLY A 9 -3.64 13.05 3.93
N PHE A 10 -3.70 12.96 2.61
CA PHE A 10 -4.80 12.31 1.92
C PHE A 10 -4.79 10.82 2.28
N VAL A 11 -5.63 10.45 3.25
CA VAL A 11 -5.95 9.03 3.55
C VAL A 11 -7.27 8.73 2.84
N PRO A 12 -7.25 8.18 1.61
CA PRO A 12 -8.47 7.70 0.99
C PRO A 12 -8.96 6.49 1.79
N PRO A 13 -10.18 6.53 2.37
CA PRO A 13 -10.67 5.51 3.31
C PRO A 13 -10.87 4.10 2.71
N LEU A 14 -10.58 3.91 1.43
CA LEU A 14 -10.74 2.66 0.70
C LEU A 14 -9.42 2.07 0.17
N ALA A 15 -8.30 2.81 0.18
CA ALA A 15 -7.09 2.37 -0.52
C ALA A 15 -6.25 1.34 0.25
N GLU A 16 -6.39 1.24 1.57
CA GLU A 16 -5.63 0.27 2.39
C GLU A 16 -5.88 -1.18 1.98
N LYS A 17 -7.06 -1.49 1.42
CA LYS A 17 -7.40 -2.83 0.96
C LYS A 17 -6.85 -3.16 -0.45
N LEU A 18 -6.29 -2.18 -1.15
CA LEU A 18 -5.84 -2.30 -2.55
C LEU A 18 -4.32 -2.28 -2.69
N VAL A 19 -3.58 -2.17 -1.59
CA VAL A 19 -2.11 -2.20 -1.59
C VAL A 19 -1.56 -3.17 -0.55
N TRP A 20 -0.38 -3.74 -0.81
CA TRP A 20 0.41 -4.53 0.14
C TRP A 20 1.77 -3.87 0.34
N GLU A 21 2.24 -3.86 1.59
CA GLU A 21 3.57 -3.39 1.94
C GLU A 21 4.60 -4.49 1.71
N CYS A 22 5.69 -4.16 1.02
CA CYS A 22 6.76 -5.10 0.75
C CYS A 22 7.67 -5.27 1.98
N PRO A 23 7.88 -6.50 2.47
CA PRO A 23 8.73 -6.73 3.65
C PRO A 23 10.22 -6.45 3.39
N ALA A 24 10.66 -6.51 2.13
CA ALA A 24 12.06 -6.32 1.78
C ALA A 24 12.47 -4.82 1.72
N CYS A 25 11.60 -3.96 1.21
CA CYS A 25 11.92 -2.54 0.97
C CYS A 25 10.97 -1.54 1.61
N LYS A 26 9.95 -2.03 2.34
CA LYS A 26 8.86 -1.22 2.93
C LYS A 26 8.15 -0.33 1.91
N GLY A 27 8.13 -0.76 0.65
CA GLY A 27 7.44 -0.07 -0.44
C GLY A 27 5.99 -0.55 -0.56
N PHE A 28 5.07 0.36 -0.88
CA PHE A 28 3.68 0.02 -1.15
C PHE A 28 3.51 -0.45 -2.60
N ASN A 29 2.84 -1.59 -2.78
CA ASN A 29 2.56 -2.18 -4.08
C ASN A 29 1.07 -2.45 -4.22
N SER A 30 0.54 -2.48 -5.44
CA SER A 30 -0.88 -2.82 -5.66
C SER A 30 -1.15 -4.30 -5.40
N ILE A 31 -2.31 -4.64 -4.83
CA ILE A 31 -2.73 -6.05 -4.58
C ILE A 31 -2.75 -6.93 -5.84
N LYS A 32 -2.89 -6.31 -7.02
CA LYS A 32 -2.84 -6.93 -8.35
C LYS A 32 -1.43 -7.39 -8.73
N LEU A 33 -0.39 -6.80 -8.13
CA LEU A 33 0.99 -7.17 -8.38
C LEU A 33 1.40 -8.32 -7.47
N THR A 34 1.90 -9.39 -8.06
CA THR A 34 2.48 -10.54 -7.36
C THR A 34 3.94 -10.34 -6.99
N LYS A 35 4.57 -9.28 -7.50
CA LYS A 35 5.96 -8.89 -7.20
C LYS A 35 6.04 -7.40 -6.90
N CYS A 36 6.96 -7.03 -6.04
CA CYS A 36 7.20 -5.65 -5.68
C CYS A 36 7.74 -4.90 -6.90
N LYS A 37 7.13 -3.77 -7.26
CA LYS A 37 7.57 -2.96 -8.40
C LYS A 37 8.94 -2.30 -8.16
N LYS A 38 9.32 -2.13 -6.89
CA LYS A 38 10.55 -1.42 -6.49
C LYS A 38 11.76 -2.34 -6.40
N CYS A 39 11.64 -3.48 -5.72
CA CYS A 39 12.75 -4.40 -5.50
C CYS A 39 12.58 -5.78 -6.15
N GLY A 40 11.43 -6.07 -6.76
CA GLY A 40 11.14 -7.37 -7.37
C GLY A 40 10.78 -8.50 -6.39
N ALA A 41 10.79 -8.23 -5.08
CA ALA A 41 10.43 -9.25 -4.06
C ALA A 41 9.01 -9.78 -4.25
N GLU A 42 8.80 -11.05 -3.99
CA GLU A 42 7.49 -11.68 -4.14
C GLU A 42 6.48 -11.16 -3.11
N LYS A 43 5.21 -11.11 -3.50
CA LYS A 43 4.12 -10.72 -2.62
C LYS A 43 4.06 -11.73 -1.48
N PRO A 44 4.16 -11.30 -0.20
CA PRO A 44 4.03 -12.22 0.90
C PRO A 44 2.62 -12.84 0.87
N PRO A 45 2.51 -14.18 0.90
CA PRO A 45 1.23 -14.80 1.23
C PRO A 45 0.86 -14.33 2.65
N LYS A 46 -0.39 -13.93 2.84
CA LYS A 46 -0.90 -13.53 4.15
C LYS A 46 -0.77 -14.67 5.15
#